data_AF-A0A1X2Z2P3-F1
#
_entry.id   AF-A0A1X2Z2P3-F1
#
_cell.length_a   1.000
_cell.length_b   1.000
_cell.length_c   1.000
_cell.angle_alpha   90.00
_cell.angle_beta   90.00
_cell.angle_gamma   90.00
#
_symmetry.space_group_name_H-M   'P 1'
#
loop_
_entity.id
_entity.type
_entity.pdbx_description
1 polymer ?
#
loop_
_entity_poly.entity_id
_entity_poly.type
_entity_poly.pdbx_seq_one_letter_code
_entity_poly.pdbx_strand_id
1 'polypeptide(L)'
;MASIKVFMGNTIYPVEIYKGQHISFYYLPAGEHTAPGREEQVQKATLENESGRTINVTWEAVGGLFKNKIVTKHAPLLRRMMGAPDTYQFDKCIGGPQFFSAQEEAEC
;
A
#
# COMPACT_ATOMS: atom_id res chain seq x y z
N MET A 1 -9.78 -1.48 -13.38
CA MET A 1 -8.36 -1.82 -13.59
C MET A 1 -7.71 -0.67 -14.34
N ALA A 2 -6.61 -0.15 -13.81
CA ALA A 2 -5.84 0.96 -14.34
C ALA A 2 -4.39 0.53 -14.53
N SER A 3 -3.80 0.92 -15.66
CA SER A 3 -2.36 0.80 -15.88
C SER A 3 -1.67 2.07 -15.39
N ILE A 4 -0.78 1.92 -14.41
CA ILE A 4 0.00 3.02 -13.84
C ILE A 4 1.49 2.74 -13.99
N LYS A 5 2.30 3.77 -13.80
CA LYS A 5 3.76 3.67 -13.70
C LYS A 5 4.16 3.84 -12.26
N VAL A 6 4.98 2.93 -11.73
CA VAL A 6 5.57 3.04 -10.39
C VAL A 6 7.06 3.32 -10.53
N PHE A 7 7.51 4.46 -10.02
CA PHE A 7 8.91 4.83 -9.94
C PHE A 7 9.52 4.26 -8.66
N MET A 8 10.52 3.38 -8.82
CA MET A 8 11.21 2.71 -7.72
C MET A 8 12.67 2.46 -8.11
N GLY A 9 13.61 2.81 -7.23
CA GLY A 9 15.03 2.55 -7.45
C GLY A 9 15.57 3.11 -8.77
N ASN A 10 15.18 4.34 -9.12
CA ASN A 10 15.51 5.02 -10.38
C ASN A 10 14.95 4.36 -11.65
N THR A 11 14.06 3.38 -11.52
CA THR A 11 13.44 2.66 -12.63
C THR A 11 11.93 2.88 -12.61
N ILE A 12 11.30 2.92 -13.77
CA ILE A 12 9.84 3.00 -13.91
C ILE A 12 9.31 1.61 -14.31
N TYR A 13 8.37 1.09 -13.52
CA TYR A 13 7.71 -0.19 -13.75
C TYR A 13 6.25 0.05 -14.15
N PRO A 14 5.75 -0.54 -15.25
CA PRO A 14 4.33 -0.60 -15.49
C PRO A 14 3.68 -1.57 -14.50
N VAL A 15 2.58 -1.15 -13.87
CA VAL A 15 1.82 -1.96 -12.91
C VAL A 15 0.34 -1.81 -13.21
N GLU A 16 -0.35 -2.95 -13.26
CA GLU A 16 -1.81 -2.98 -13.32
C GLU A 16 -2.37 -3.05 -11.91
N ILE A 17 -3.26 -2.12 -11.60
CA ILE A 17 -3.96 -2.10 -10.32
C ILE A 17 -5.46 -2.03 -10.51
N TYR A 18 -6.22 -2.51 -9.54
CA TYR A 18 -7.66 -2.30 -9.50
C TYR A 18 -8.14 -2.05 -8.08
N LYS A 19 -9.25 -1.31 -7.95
CA LYS A 19 -9.93 -1.16 -6.65
C LYS A 19 -10.35 -2.54 -6.14
N GLY A 20 -10.05 -2.83 -4.88
CA GLY A 20 -10.33 -4.13 -4.25
C GLY A 20 -9.16 -5.11 -4.32
N GLN A 21 -8.12 -4.82 -5.10
CA GLN A 21 -6.92 -5.66 -5.17
C GLN A 21 -6.22 -5.73 -3.81
N HIS A 22 -5.70 -6.90 -3.47
CA HIS A 22 -4.93 -7.12 -2.27
C HIS A 22 -3.44 -6.80 -2.47
N ILE A 23 -2.82 -6.31 -1.39
CA ILE A 23 -1.39 -6.04 -1.30
C ILE A 23 -0.89 -6.32 0.12
N SER A 24 0.33 -6.84 0.23
CA SER A 24 1.06 -6.95 1.49
C SER A 24 2.22 -5.96 1.55
N PHE A 25 2.56 -5.47 2.74
CA PHE A 25 3.67 -4.55 2.96
C PHE A 25 4.03 -4.45 4.46
N TYR A 26 5.15 -3.80 4.76
CA TYR A 26 5.47 -3.33 6.10
C TYR A 26 5.03 -1.87 6.27
N TYR A 27 4.10 -1.63 7.18
CA TYR A 27 3.71 -0.28 7.55
C TYR A 27 4.74 0.32 8.50
N LEU A 28 5.26 1.49 8.12
CA LEU A 28 6.30 2.23 8.83
C LEU A 28 5.67 3.51 9.41
N PRO A 29 5.24 3.53 10.70
CA PRO A 29 4.46 4.64 11.25
C PRO A 29 5.17 6.00 11.21
N ALA A 30 6.51 6.01 11.21
CA ALA A 30 7.34 7.21 11.11
C ALA A 30 8.10 7.29 9.77
N GLY A 31 7.68 6.53 8.76
CA GLY A 31 8.39 6.40 7.49
C GLY A 31 9.83 5.92 7.67
N GLU A 32 10.78 6.56 6.98
CA GLU A 32 12.23 6.28 7.05
C GLU A 32 12.82 6.38 8.47
N HIS A 33 12.15 7.05 9.40
CA HIS A 33 12.58 7.16 10.80
C HIS A 33 11.95 6.10 11.72
N THR A 34 11.22 5.13 11.17
CA THR A 34 10.65 4.04 11.94
C THR A 34 11.78 3.21 12.54
N ALA A 35 11.81 3.11 13.88
CA ALA A 35 12.81 2.31 14.55
C ALA A 35 12.66 0.82 14.19
N PRO A 36 13.76 0.06 14.06
CA PRO A 36 13.69 -1.38 13.79
C PRO A 36 12.76 -2.11 14.76
N GLY A 37 11.89 -2.98 14.23
CA GLY A 37 10.91 -3.71 15.04
C GLY A 37 9.69 -2.91 15.49
N ARG A 38 9.55 -1.64 15.06
CA ARG A 38 8.30 -0.85 15.19
C ARG A 38 7.44 -0.86 13.93
N GLU A 39 7.94 -1.50 12.88
CA GLU A 39 7.19 -1.78 11.66
C GLU A 39 6.06 -2.79 11.91
N GLU A 40 4.92 -2.57 11.28
CA GLU A 40 3.75 -3.43 11.37
C GLU A 40 3.63 -4.22 10.07
N GLN A 41 3.75 -5.55 10.15
CA GLN A 41 3.56 -6.40 8.97
C GLN A 41 2.07 -6.43 8.61
N VAL A 42 1.74 -5.94 7.42
CA VAL A 42 0.39 -5.97 6.85
C VAL A 42 0.33 -7.07 5.81
N GLN A 43 -0.29 -8.20 6.17
CA GLN A 43 -0.38 -9.36 5.28
C GLN A 43 -1.42 -9.17 4.17
N LYS A 44 -2.50 -8.44 4.45
CA LYS A 44 -3.60 -8.23 3.51
C LYS A 44 -4.19 -6.85 3.72
N ALA A 45 -3.85 -5.94 2.80
CA ALA A 45 -4.52 -4.67 2.64
C ALA A 45 -5.26 -4.62 1.32
N THR A 46 -6.30 -3.80 1.23
CA THR A 46 -7.17 -3.67 0.06
C THR A 46 -7.03 -2.27 -0.53
N LEU A 47 -6.80 -2.19 -1.83
CA LEU A 47 -6.77 -0.93 -2.59
C LEU A 47 -8.15 -0.26 -2.62
N GLU A 48 -8.24 0.97 -2.10
CA GLU A 48 -9.51 1.72 -2.02
C GLU A 48 -9.87 2.40 -3.35
N ASN A 49 -8.86 2.74 -4.14
CA ASN A 49 -8.99 3.44 -5.41
C ASN A 49 -7.87 3.06 -6.38
N GLU A 50 -8.10 3.25 -7.68
CA GLU A 50 -7.14 2.92 -8.74
C GLU A 50 -6.62 4.17 -9.48
N SER A 51 -7.04 5.37 -9.06
CA SER A 51 -6.58 6.64 -9.61
C SER A 51 -6.75 7.78 -8.60
N GLY A 52 -6.02 8.88 -8.82
CA GLY A 52 -6.08 10.09 -8.00
C GLY A 52 -4.70 10.63 -7.66
N ARG A 53 -4.65 11.64 -6.80
CA ARG A 53 -3.37 12.18 -6.29
C ARG A 53 -2.66 11.18 -5.37
N THR A 54 -3.42 10.40 -4.63
CA THR A 54 -2.95 9.25 -3.86
C THR A 54 -3.80 8.04 -4.19
N ILE A 55 -3.18 6.87 -4.17
CA ILE A 55 -3.85 5.59 -4.15
C ILE A 55 -3.73 5.07 -2.72
N ASN A 56 -4.86 4.81 -2.08
CA ASN A 56 -4.94 4.46 -0.68
C ASN A 56 -5.24 2.97 -0.50
N VAL A 57 -4.88 2.47 0.68
CA VAL A 57 -5.16 1.10 1.10
C VAL A 57 -5.79 1.08 2.48
N THR A 58 -6.61 0.05 2.71
CA THR A 58 -7.18 -0.30 4.01
C THR A 58 -6.75 -1.66 4.47
N TRP A 59 -6.60 -1.84 5.77
CA TRP A 59 -6.42 -3.15 6.37
C TRP A 59 -7.00 -3.19 7.77
N GLU A 60 -7.31 -4.40 8.22
CA GLU A 60 -7.70 -4.64 9.60
C GLU A 60 -6.47 -4.81 10.48
N ALA A 61 -6.44 -4.12 11.61
CA ALA A 61 -5.38 -4.24 12.59
C ALA A 61 -5.98 -4.35 13.98
N VAL A 62 -5.27 -5.06 14.86
CA VAL A 62 -5.60 -5.07 16.29
C VAL A 62 -5.18 -3.73 16.89
N GLY A 63 -6.13 -2.95 17.38
CA GLY A 63 -5.90 -1.59 17.85
C GLY A 63 -6.94 -1.09 18.86
N GLY A 64 -6.72 0.12 19.39
CA GLY A 64 -7.53 0.72 20.45
C GLY A 64 -6.88 0.61 21.83
N LEU A 65 -7.44 1.35 22.80
CA LEU A 65 -6.88 1.54 24.15
C LEU A 65 -6.51 0.23 24.88
N PHE A 66 -7.10 -0.90 24.48
CA PHE A 66 -6.97 -2.20 25.16
C PHE A 66 -6.59 -3.38 24.25
N LYS A 67 -6.08 -3.16 23.02
CA LYS A 67 -5.62 -4.23 22.09
C LYS A 67 -6.61 -5.41 21.84
N ASN A 68 -7.90 -5.25 22.17
CA ASN A 68 -8.94 -6.27 22.01
C ASN A 68 -9.93 -5.95 20.90
N LYS A 69 -9.69 -4.88 20.13
CA LYS A 69 -10.61 -4.41 19.09
C LYS A 69 -9.92 -4.46 17.73
N ILE A 70 -10.62 -4.97 16.73
CA ILE A 70 -10.23 -4.84 15.34
C ILE A 70 -10.61 -3.44 14.89
N VAL A 71 -9.65 -2.71 14.34
CA VAL A 71 -9.83 -1.38 13.77
C VAL A 71 -9.42 -1.39 12.31
N THR A 72 -10.18 -0.71 11.47
CA THR A 72 -9.78 -0.46 10.08
C THR A 72 -8.78 0.69 10.06
N LYS A 73 -7.59 0.44 9.52
CA LYS A 73 -6.58 1.46 9.27
C LYS A 73 -6.62 1.86 7.80
N HIS A 74 -6.24 3.09 7.53
CA HIS A 74 -6.13 3.66 6.20
C HIS A 74 -4.75 4.28 6.05
N ALA A 75 -4.10 4.07 4.92
CA ALA A 75 -2.87 4.77 4.58
C ALA A 75 -2.75 5.02 3.07
N PRO A 76 -2.06 6.10 2.67
CA PRO A 76 -1.62 6.26 1.30
C PRO A 76 -0.58 5.16 0.96
N LEU A 77 -0.84 4.39 -0.08
CA LEU A 77 0.10 3.40 -0.63
C LEU A 77 1.02 4.05 -1.65
N LEU A 78 0.43 4.74 -2.63
CA LEU A 78 1.15 5.40 -3.71
C LEU A 78 0.78 6.88 -3.77
N ARG A 79 1.77 7.73 -4.08
CA ARG A 79 1.58 9.16 -4.32
C ARG A 79 1.98 9.49 -5.75
N ARG A 80 1.13 10.25 -6.44
CA ARG A 80 1.42 10.72 -7.80
C ARG A 80 2.61 11.68 -7.78
N MET A 81 3.55 11.50 -8.71
CA MET A 81 4.67 12.40 -8.91
C MET A 81 4.19 13.72 -9.54
N MET A 82 4.76 14.84 -9.10
CA MET A 82 4.43 16.16 -9.67
C MET A 82 4.83 16.21 -11.15
N GLY A 83 3.92 16.64 -12.01
CA GLY A 83 4.17 16.74 -13.45
C GLY A 83 4.02 15.43 -14.24
N ALA A 84 3.75 14.29 -13.58
CA ALA A 84 3.56 13.00 -14.24
C ALA A 84 2.18 12.40 -13.87
N PRO A 85 1.17 12.49 -14.76
CA PRO A 85 -0.23 12.20 -14.42
C PRO A 85 -0.52 10.72 -14.14
N ASP A 86 0.30 9.81 -14.66
CA ASP A 86 0.17 8.35 -14.59
C ASP A 86 1.29 7.70 -13.75
N THR A 87 2.23 8.50 -13.23
CA THR A 87 3.41 8.01 -12.53
C THR A 87 3.30 8.27 -11.03
N TYR A 88 3.56 7.22 -10.26
CA TYR A 88 3.44 7.20 -8.81
C TYR A 88 4.73 6.69 -8.18
N GLN A 89 4.90 7.00 -6.91
CA GLN A 89 5.94 6.44 -6.04
C GLN A 89 5.29 5.89 -4.77
N PHE A 90 5.90 4.89 -4.14
CA PHE A 90 5.44 4.41 -2.84
C PHE A 90 5.51 5.52 -1.80
N ASP A 91 4.53 5.51 -0.89
CA ASP A 91 4.59 6.36 0.29
C ASP A 91 5.76 5.95 1.18
N LYS A 92 6.40 6.93 1.83
CA LYS A 92 7.51 6.70 2.76
C LYS A 92 7.15 5.77 3.93
N CYS A 93 5.87 5.63 4.24
CA CYS A 93 5.36 4.74 5.27
C CYS A 93 5.17 3.30 4.80
N ILE A 94 5.58 2.95 3.57
CA ILE A 94 5.38 1.63 2.97
C ILE A 94 6.74 1.01 2.67
N GLY A 95 7.05 -0.10 3.33
CA GLY A 95 8.24 -0.91 3.08
C GLY A 95 7.89 -2.25 2.41
N GLY A 96 8.72 -2.67 1.45
CA GLY A 96 8.63 -4.00 0.81
C GLY A 96 7.23 -4.40 0.29
N PRO A 97 6.58 -3.56 -0.55
CA PRO A 97 5.25 -3.86 -1.06
C PRO A 97 5.24 -5.05 -2.03
N GLN A 98 4.25 -5.94 -1.90
CA GLN A 98 4.02 -7.07 -2.79
C GLN A 98 2.54 -7.18 -3.14
N PHE A 99 2.23 -6.99 -4.42
CA PHE A 99 0.88 -7.17 -4.97
C PHE A 99 0.56 -8.64 -5.11
N PHE A 100 -0.66 -9.03 -4.76
CA PHE A 100 -1.18 -10.35 -5.09
C PHE A 100 -1.62 -10.35 -6.56
N SER A 101 -1.27 -11.41 -7.27
CA SER A 101 -1.82 -11.68 -8.59
C SER A 101 -3.28 -12.11 -8.48
N ALA A 102 -4.06 -11.91 -9.55
CA ALA A 102 -5.46 -12.34 -9.60
C ALA A 102 -5.64 -13.86 -9.37
N GLN A 103 -4.58 -14.67 -9.56
CA GLN A 103 -4.59 -16.10 -9.27
C GLN A 103 -4.44 -16.38 -7.75
N GLU A 104 -3.63 -15.61 -7.04
CA GLU A 104 -3.42 -15.75 -5.58
C GLU A 104 -4.63 -15.28 -4.76
N GLU A 105 -5.49 -14.41 -5.31
CA GLU A 105 -6.72 -13.98 -4.64
C GLU A 105 -7.82 -15.06 -4.59
N ALA A 106 -7.75 -16.08 -5.45
CA ALA A 106 -8.76 -17.14 -5.54
C ALA A 106 -8.55 -18.30 -4.54
N GLU A 107 -7.38 -18.36 -3.89
CA GLU A 107 -6.98 -19.45 -2.98
C GLU A 107 -6.99 -19.04 -1.49
N CYS A 108 -7.47 -17.83 -1.17
CA CYS A 108 -7.52 -17.27 0.19
C CYS A 108 -8.94 -17.19 0.76
#